data_AF-A0A938RCX4-F1
#
_entry.id   AF-A0A938RCX4-F1
#
_cell.length_a   1.000
_cell.length_b   1.000
_cell.length_c   1.000
_cell.angle_alpha   90.00
_cell.angle_beta   90.00
_cell.angle_gamma   90.00
#
_symmetry.space_group_name_H-M   'P 1'
#
loop_
_entity.id
_entity.type
_entity.pdbx_description
1 polymer ?
#
loop_
_entity_poly.entity_id
_entity_poly.type
_entity_poly.pdbx_seq_one_letter_code
_entity_poly.pdbx_strand_id
1 'polypeptide(L)'
;MRVVYTLVCLCFLAGPCTCISPCWAQNSPAGITDNQTLQVSFLSLKPGSSIAPATLRLRSDGTLAMSITNESLTGVPGEWSMQGNRFSVSTKFTVDRRPLFHYRLVLDGFGVMGRYAGRARLLEYDRQDRLMQDIGFLFYAEAPGTGPVFGKDTAP
;
A
#
# COMPACT_ATOMS: atom_id res chain seq x y z
N MET A 1 9.18 22.53 16.43
CA MET A 1 9.98 23.21 15.40
C MET A 1 9.29 23.02 14.05
N ARG A 2 8.72 24.08 13.48
CA ARG A 2 8.08 24.08 12.17
C ARG A 2 9.08 24.66 11.17
N VAL A 3 9.45 23.89 10.14
CA VAL A 3 10.29 24.39 9.05
C VAL A 3 9.37 25.08 8.05
N VAL A 4 9.46 26.41 7.99
CA VAL A 4 8.80 27.24 6.97
C VAL A 4 9.77 27.32 5.80
N TYR A 5 9.41 26.75 4.65
CA TYR A 5 10.19 26.93 3.42
C TYR A 5 9.78 28.25 2.77
N THR A 6 10.66 29.25 2.85
CA THR A 6 10.51 30.53 2.16
C THR A 6 10.80 30.31 0.68
N LEU A 7 9.78 30.50 -0.15
CA LEU A 7 9.86 30.41 -1.61
C LEU A 7 10.58 31.67 -2.14
N VAL A 8 11.82 31.55 -2.60
CA VAL A 8 12.54 32.65 -3.27
C VAL A 8 12.16 32.62 -4.75
N CYS A 9 11.38 33.61 -5.18
CA CYS A 9 11.03 33.83 -6.58
C CYS A 9 12.09 34.76 -7.21
N LEU A 10 12.99 34.20 -8.03
CA LEU A 10 13.92 34.98 -8.85
C LEU A 10 13.24 35.33 -10.18
N CYS A 11 12.70 36.55 -10.27
CA CYS A 11 12.23 37.10 -11.54
C CYS A 11 13.44 37.68 -12.30
N PHE A 12 13.93 36.97 -13.31
CA PHE A 12 14.75 37.57 -14.36
C PHE A 12 13.84 38.11 -15.49
N LEU A 13 14.15 39.32 -15.93
CA LEU A 13 13.46 40.07 -16.97
C LEU A 13 13.48 39.33 -18.32
N ALA A 14 12.34 39.41 -19.04
CA ALA A 14 12.08 39.03 -20.44
C ALA A 14 11.68 37.57 -20.74
N GLY A 15 10.37 37.32 -20.87
CA GLY A 15 9.78 36.12 -21.48
C GLY A 15 8.43 35.75 -20.88
N PRO A 16 7.46 35.21 -21.64
CA PRO A 16 6.11 34.95 -21.14
C PRO A 16 6.15 33.92 -20.01
N CYS A 17 5.54 34.27 -18.88
CA CYS A 17 5.42 33.44 -17.69
C CYS A 17 4.72 32.12 -18.03
N THR A 18 5.48 31.06 -18.23
CA THR A 18 4.97 29.72 -18.02
C THR A 18 4.90 29.51 -16.51
N CYS A 19 3.68 29.47 -15.97
CA CYS A 19 3.45 28.96 -14.63
C CYS A 19 3.98 27.53 -14.59
N ILE A 20 5.19 27.34 -14.07
CA ILE A 20 5.69 26.02 -13.70
C ILE A 20 4.88 25.64 -12.47
N SER A 21 3.73 24.99 -12.70
CA SER A 21 3.00 24.27 -11.67
C SER A 21 4.01 23.47 -10.85
N PRO A 22 3.88 23.38 -9.51
CA PRO A 22 4.73 22.49 -8.75
C PRO A 22 4.55 21.10 -9.34
N CYS A 23 5.62 20.60 -9.97
CA CYS A 23 5.76 19.22 -10.34
C CYS A 23 5.83 18.46 -9.02
N TRP A 24 4.65 18.09 -8.50
CA TRP A 24 4.53 16.94 -7.62
C TRP A 24 5.27 15.83 -8.35
N ALA A 25 6.40 15.41 -7.79
CA ALA A 25 7.21 14.34 -8.35
C ALA A 25 6.27 13.19 -8.67
N GLN A 26 6.03 12.98 -9.97
CA GLN A 26 5.17 11.95 -10.49
C GLN A 26 5.94 10.65 -10.28
N ASN A 27 5.87 10.14 -9.03
CA ASN A 27 6.46 8.89 -8.58
C ASN A 27 5.62 7.70 -9.07
N SER A 28 5.17 7.75 -10.32
CA SER A 28 4.54 6.65 -11.01
C SER A 28 5.63 6.00 -11.86
N PRO A 29 6.29 4.93 -11.38
CA PRO A 29 7.18 4.17 -12.25
C PRO A 29 6.42 3.77 -13.53
N ALA A 30 7.12 3.82 -14.66
CA ALA A 30 6.59 3.41 -15.96
C ALA A 30 5.96 2.01 -15.83
N GLY A 31 4.63 1.94 -15.99
CA GLY A 31 3.86 0.70 -15.86
C GLY A 31 2.70 0.75 -14.86
N ILE A 32 2.57 1.78 -14.03
CA ILE A 32 1.38 1.97 -13.20
C ILE A 32 0.35 2.81 -13.96
N THR A 33 -0.58 2.14 -14.64
CA THR A 33 -1.81 2.78 -15.11
C THR A 33 -2.67 3.15 -13.93
N ASP A 34 -3.37 4.29 -14.01
CA ASP A 34 -4.31 4.72 -12.98
C ASP A 34 -5.26 3.58 -12.59
N ASN A 35 -5.53 3.41 -11.29
CA ASN A 35 -6.37 2.35 -10.72
C ASN A 35 -5.83 0.90 -10.87
N GLN A 36 -4.53 0.68 -10.61
CA GLN A 36 -3.94 -0.66 -10.58
C GLN A 36 -4.54 -1.50 -9.43
N THR A 37 -4.99 -2.72 -9.73
CA THR A 37 -5.43 -3.69 -8.72
C THR A 37 -4.33 -4.72 -8.46
N LEU A 38 -4.06 -5.03 -7.19
CA LEU A 38 -3.13 -6.06 -6.75
C LEU A 38 -3.84 -7.08 -5.85
N GLN A 39 -3.55 -8.37 -6.06
CA GLN A 39 -3.84 -9.43 -5.11
C GLN A 39 -2.64 -9.63 -4.20
N VAL A 40 -2.88 -9.68 -2.89
CA VAL A 40 -1.84 -9.74 -1.87
C VAL A 40 -2.04 -10.96 -0.99
N SER A 41 -0.97 -11.73 -0.84
CA SER A 41 -0.91 -12.89 0.05
C SER A 41 0.06 -12.61 1.19
N PHE A 42 -0.26 -13.14 2.38
CA PHE A 42 0.52 -12.93 3.59
C PHE A 42 1.01 -14.28 4.13
N LEU A 43 2.29 -14.33 4.51
CA LEU A 43 2.89 -15.44 5.23
C LEU A 43 3.26 -14.94 6.64
N SER A 44 2.64 -15.50 7.67
CA SER A 44 2.90 -15.08 9.04
C SER A 44 4.27 -15.53 9.53
N LEU A 45 4.96 -14.63 10.24
CA LEU A 45 6.19 -14.93 10.96
C LEU A 45 5.93 -15.29 12.44
N LYS A 46 4.67 -15.19 12.88
CA LYS A 46 4.20 -15.53 14.24
C LYS A 46 3.21 -16.70 14.17
N PRO A 47 3.50 -17.85 14.81
CA PRO A 47 2.56 -18.96 14.88
C PRO A 47 1.20 -18.54 15.44
N GLY A 48 0.12 -19.07 14.86
CA GLY A 48 -1.25 -18.76 15.28
C GLY A 48 -1.80 -17.41 14.83
N SER A 49 -1.03 -16.61 14.07
CA SER A 49 -1.51 -15.38 13.45
C SER A 49 -1.60 -15.55 11.93
N SER A 50 -2.64 -15.01 11.31
CA SER A 50 -2.84 -15.04 9.86
C SER A 50 -3.60 -13.80 9.38
N ILE A 51 -3.40 -13.43 8.12
CA ILE A 51 -4.22 -12.45 7.41
C ILE A 51 -4.71 -13.15 6.15
N ALA A 52 -6.01 -13.13 5.90
CA ALA A 52 -6.54 -13.68 4.66
C ALA A 52 -6.02 -12.87 3.44
N PRO A 53 -6.00 -13.45 2.23
CA PRO A 53 -5.61 -12.72 1.03
C PRO A 53 -6.38 -11.40 0.89
N ALA A 54 -5.69 -10.34 0.47
CA ALA A 54 -6.25 -9.01 0.33
C ALA A 54 -6.20 -8.53 -1.12
N THR A 55 -7.10 -7.62 -1.47
CA THR A 55 -7.03 -6.88 -2.72
C THR A 55 -6.72 -5.42 -2.42
N LEU A 56 -5.70 -4.87 -3.07
CA LEU A 56 -5.37 -3.45 -3.04
C LEU A 56 -5.75 -2.81 -4.37
N ARG A 57 -6.38 -1.65 -4.33
CA ARG A 57 -6.63 -0.80 -5.50
C ARG A 57 -5.85 0.49 -5.32
N LEU A 58 -4.81 0.66 -6.10
CA LEU A 58 -3.86 1.77 -6.05
C LEU A 58 -4.28 2.85 -7.04
N ARG A 59 -4.45 4.09 -6.56
CA ARG A 59 -4.77 5.24 -7.41
C ARG A 59 -3.54 6.10 -7.66
N SER A 60 -3.48 6.75 -8.82
CA SER A 60 -2.35 7.60 -9.20
C SER A 60 -2.07 8.76 -8.24
N ASP A 61 -3.06 9.19 -7.45
CA ASP A 61 -2.94 10.22 -6.41
C ASP A 61 -2.25 9.75 -5.12
N GLY A 62 -1.80 8.50 -5.07
CA GLY A 62 -1.16 7.91 -3.89
C GLY A 62 -2.14 7.34 -2.86
N THR A 63 -3.46 7.44 -3.09
CA THR A 63 -4.45 6.78 -2.23
C THR A 63 -4.66 5.33 -2.62
N LEU A 64 -5.11 4.51 -1.67
CA LEU A 64 -5.52 3.14 -1.93
C LEU A 64 -6.85 2.80 -1.28
N ALA A 65 -7.55 1.85 -1.89
CA ALA A 65 -8.61 1.10 -1.24
C ALA A 65 -8.14 -0.34 -1.00
N MET A 66 -8.60 -0.95 0.09
CA MET A 66 -8.27 -2.33 0.44
C MET A 66 -9.51 -3.11 0.83
N SER A 67 -9.54 -4.39 0.46
CA SER A 67 -10.45 -5.39 0.99
C SER A 67 -9.67 -6.62 1.42
N ILE A 68 -10.11 -7.30 2.48
CA ILE A 68 -9.53 -8.58 2.92
C ILE A 68 -10.61 -9.66 2.72
N THR A 69 -10.22 -10.81 2.19
CA THR A 69 -11.14 -11.90 1.87
C THR A 69 -11.87 -12.38 3.12
N ASN A 70 -13.21 -12.50 3.06
CA ASN A 70 -14.07 -12.90 4.18
C ASN A 70 -14.03 -11.97 5.41
N GLU A 71 -13.61 -10.71 5.23
CA GLU A 71 -13.61 -9.68 6.28
C GLU A 71 -14.50 -8.50 5.87
N SER A 72 -15.27 -7.99 6.84
CA SER A 72 -15.96 -6.70 6.68
C SER A 72 -15.09 -5.61 7.31
N LEU A 73 -14.54 -4.74 6.46
CA LEU A 73 -13.66 -3.66 6.88
C LEU A 73 -14.42 -2.33 6.91
N THR A 74 -14.19 -1.55 7.97
CA THR A 74 -14.69 -0.18 8.08
C THR A 74 -13.53 0.80 8.26
N GLY A 75 -13.73 2.03 7.76
CA GLY A 75 -12.74 3.10 7.88
C GLY A 75 -11.38 2.72 7.30
N VAL A 76 -11.29 2.55 5.97
CA VAL A 76 -10.10 2.03 5.28
C VAL A 76 -9.30 3.13 4.55
N PRO A 77 -8.84 4.21 5.21
CA PRO A 77 -7.93 5.14 4.56
C PRO A 77 -6.56 4.49 4.42
N GLY A 78 -5.99 4.57 3.22
CA GLY A 78 -4.65 4.11 2.98
C GLY A 78 -3.92 4.94 1.93
N GLU A 79 -2.61 4.88 2.02
CA GLU A 79 -1.67 5.57 1.15
C GLU A 79 -0.65 4.57 0.64
N TRP A 80 -0.17 4.79 -0.58
CA TRP A 80 0.89 4.01 -1.19
C TRP A 80 1.89 4.93 -1.89
N SER A 81 3.09 4.42 -2.09
CA SER A 81 4.12 5.12 -2.84
C SER A 81 5.10 4.14 -3.49
N MET A 82 5.72 4.59 -4.57
CA MET A 82 6.86 3.94 -5.20
C MET A 82 8.04 4.92 -5.24
N GLN A 83 9.20 4.52 -4.73
CA GLN A 83 10.44 5.28 -4.84
C GLN A 83 11.52 4.38 -5.44
N GLY A 84 11.82 4.58 -6.72
CA GLY A 84 12.62 3.62 -7.48
C GLY A 84 11.90 2.28 -7.57
N ASN A 85 12.52 1.21 -7.07
CA ASN A 85 11.90 -0.11 -6.94
C ASN A 85 11.27 -0.35 -5.56
N ARG A 86 11.38 0.58 -4.61
CA ARG A 86 10.80 0.40 -3.27
C ARG A 86 9.30 0.65 -3.32
N PHE A 87 8.53 -0.34 -2.88
CA PHE A 87 7.07 -0.30 -2.75
C PHE A 87 6.68 -0.17 -1.28
N SER A 88 5.84 0.81 -0.98
CA SER A 88 5.36 1.03 0.39
C SER A 88 3.86 1.30 0.42
N VAL A 89 3.18 0.71 1.40
CA VAL A 89 1.74 0.85 1.65
C VAL A 89 1.52 1.05 3.15
N SER A 90 0.60 1.94 3.52
CA SER A 90 0.11 2.07 4.90
C SER A 90 -1.39 2.27 4.85
N THR A 91 -2.15 1.40 5.52
CA THR A 91 -3.60 1.51 5.62
C THR A 91 -4.08 1.23 7.03
N LYS A 92 -5.08 1.98 7.48
CA LYS A 92 -5.77 1.75 8.74
C LYS A 92 -7.13 1.14 8.44
N PHE A 93 -7.62 0.26 9.29
CA PHE A 93 -8.96 -0.31 9.16
C PHE A 93 -9.45 -0.85 10.49
N THR A 94 -10.76 -1.03 10.59
CA THR A 94 -11.40 -1.74 11.70
C THR A 94 -12.09 -2.97 11.12
N VAL A 95 -11.91 -4.11 11.78
CA VAL A 95 -12.63 -5.33 11.43
C VAL A 95 -13.91 -5.39 12.24
N ASP A 96 -15.05 -5.61 11.58
CA ASP A 96 -16.34 -5.74 12.25
C ASP A 96 -16.51 -7.11 12.93
N ARG A 97 -15.68 -7.35 13.96
CA ARG A 97 -15.69 -8.51 14.84
C ARG A 97 -15.69 -8.06 16.29
N ARG A 98 -16.20 -8.90 17.20
CA ARG A 98 -16.15 -8.63 18.65
C ARG A 98 -15.00 -9.42 19.28
N PRO A 99 -14.15 -8.78 20.12
CA PRO A 99 -14.11 -7.35 20.44
C PRO A 99 -13.59 -6.48 19.28
N LEU A 100 -14.06 -5.23 19.20
CA LEU A 100 -13.67 -4.27 18.18
C LEU A 100 -12.21 -3.83 18.41
N PHE A 101 -11.35 -4.07 17.42
CA PHE A 101 -9.95 -3.64 17.38
C PHE A 101 -9.70 -2.74 16.17
N HIS A 102 -8.79 -1.80 16.33
CA HIS A 102 -8.28 -0.98 15.23
C HIS A 102 -6.98 -1.57 14.73
N TYR A 103 -6.81 -1.62 13.42
CA TYR A 103 -5.65 -2.21 12.78
C TYR A 103 -4.95 -1.19 11.91
N ARG A 104 -3.63 -1.27 11.85
CA ARG A 104 -2.82 -0.63 10.82
C ARG A 104 -1.96 -1.68 10.14
N LEU A 105 -2.14 -1.82 8.83
CA LEU A 105 -1.28 -2.66 7.98
C LEU A 105 -0.26 -1.77 7.28
N VAL A 106 1.01 -2.14 7.42
CA VAL A 106 2.13 -1.48 6.74
C VAL A 106 2.85 -2.52 5.89
N LEU A 107 3.00 -2.25 4.60
CA LEU A 107 3.79 -3.06 3.67
C LEU A 107 5.02 -2.24 3.26
N ASP A 108 6.19 -2.87 3.29
CA ASP A 108 7.44 -2.28 2.82
C ASP A 108 8.25 -3.35 2.11
N GLY A 109 8.53 -3.12 0.83
CA GLY A 109 9.12 -4.13 -0.02
C GLY A 109 9.64 -3.55 -1.32
N PHE A 110 9.78 -4.42 -2.32
CA PHE A 110 10.34 -4.06 -3.61
C PHE A 110 9.45 -4.58 -4.74
N GLY A 111 9.34 -3.77 -5.80
CA GLY A 111 8.68 -4.10 -7.05
C GLY A 111 9.68 -4.50 -8.12
N VAL A 112 9.46 -5.65 -8.76
CA VAL A 112 10.22 -6.14 -9.91
C VAL A 112 9.25 -6.71 -10.94
N MET A 113 9.25 -6.16 -12.15
CA MET A 113 8.42 -6.64 -13.28
C MET A 113 6.93 -6.80 -12.93
N GLY A 114 6.34 -5.82 -12.24
CA GLY A 114 4.91 -5.83 -11.88
C GLY A 114 4.53 -6.75 -10.71
N ARG A 115 5.52 -7.37 -10.06
CA ARG A 115 5.36 -8.14 -8.83
C ARG A 115 6.00 -7.41 -7.66
N TYR A 116 5.43 -7.54 -6.48
CA TYR A 116 5.87 -6.87 -5.27
C TYR A 116 6.05 -7.87 -4.15
N ALA A 117 7.13 -7.76 -3.39
CA ALA A 117 7.34 -8.62 -2.23
C ALA A 117 8.13 -7.89 -1.15
N GLY A 118 7.92 -8.28 0.10
CA GLY A 118 8.65 -7.69 1.21
C GLY A 118 8.05 -8.04 2.56
N ARG A 119 8.22 -7.12 3.50
CA ARG A 119 7.73 -7.26 4.87
C ARG A 119 6.41 -6.55 5.04
N ALA A 120 5.49 -7.21 5.73
CA ALA A 120 4.25 -6.64 6.20
C ALA A 120 4.24 -6.61 7.73
N ARG A 121 3.61 -5.60 8.32
CA ARG A 121 3.37 -5.48 9.75
C ARG A 121 1.90 -5.17 9.98
N LEU A 122 1.26 -5.98 10.81
CA LEU A 122 -0.09 -5.72 11.32
C LEU A 122 0.03 -5.23 12.76
N LEU A 123 -0.31 -3.97 12.96
CA LEU A 123 -0.35 -3.32 14.25
C LEU A 123 -1.79 -3.35 14.74
N GLU A 124 -2.03 -4.03 15.86
CA GLU A 124 -3.34 -4.14 16.51
C GLU A 124 -3.42 -3.16 17.68
N TYR A 125 -4.48 -2.36 17.71
CA TYR A 125 -4.74 -1.37 18.74
C TYR A 125 -6.07 -1.65 19.42
N ASP A 126 -6.10 -1.48 20.74
CA ASP A 126 -7.35 -1.53 21.50
C ASP A 126 -8.21 -0.27 21.29
N ARG A 127 -9.37 -0.22 21.97
CA ARG A 127 -10.31 0.91 21.89
C ARG A 127 -9.76 2.23 22.45
N GLN A 128 -8.65 2.20 23.17
CA GLN A 128 -7.96 3.37 23.70
C GLN A 128 -6.74 3.74 22.85
N ASP A 129 -6.65 3.24 21.61
CA ASP A 129 -5.52 3.44 20.68
C ASP A 129 -4.17 2.97 21.24
N ARG A 130 -4.17 2.02 22.18
CA ARG A 130 -2.93 1.43 22.69
C ARG A 130 -2.51 0.26 21.81
N LEU A 131 -1.26 0.26 21.39
CA LEU A 131 -0.67 -0.84 20.62
C LEU A 131 -0.65 -2.10 21.49
N MET A 132 -1.41 -3.11 21.10
CA MET A 132 -1.51 -4.40 21.77
C MET A 132 -0.55 -5.42 21.16
N GLN A 133 -0.46 -5.43 19.82
CA GLN A 133 0.39 -6.37 19.09
C GLN A 133 1.02 -5.71 17.86
N ASP A 134 2.23 -6.16 17.55
CA ASP A 134 2.91 -5.92 16.27
C ASP A 134 3.28 -7.28 15.70
N ILE A 135 2.58 -7.68 14.64
CA ILE A 135 2.70 -9.00 14.04
C ILE A 135 3.39 -8.86 12.69
N GLY A 136 4.54 -9.53 12.55
CA GLY A 136 5.31 -9.56 11.30
C GLY A 136 4.79 -10.61 10.32
N PHE A 137 4.76 -10.23 9.05
CA PHE A 137 4.43 -11.08 7.90
C PHE A 137 5.45 -10.84 6.78
N LEU A 138 5.60 -11.82 5.90
CA LEU A 138 6.05 -11.57 4.53
C LEU A 138 4.82 -11.37 3.65
N PHE A 139 4.92 -10.51 2.65
CA PHE A 139 3.87 -10.36 1.65
C PHE A 139 4.41 -10.60 0.25
N TYR A 140 3.50 -11.04 -0.62
CA TYR A 140 3.68 -11.08 -2.07
C TYR A 140 2.44 -10.47 -2.71
N ALA A 141 2.63 -9.65 -3.74
CA ALA A 141 1.59 -8.90 -4.42
C ALA A 141 1.78 -8.91 -5.94
N GLU A 142 0.70 -9.11 -6.68
CA GLU A 142 0.73 -9.09 -8.16
C GLU A 142 -0.62 -8.70 -8.75
N ALA A 143 -0.65 -8.38 -10.04
CA ALA A 143 -1.91 -8.09 -10.73
C ALA A 143 -2.81 -9.34 -10.79
N PRO A 144 -4.15 -9.19 -10.78
CA PRO A 144 -5.06 -10.30 -10.98
C PRO A 144 -4.74 -11.07 -12.27
N GLY A 145 -4.70 -12.40 -12.19
CA GLY A 145 -4.49 -13.26 -13.37
C GLY A 145 -3.05 -13.39 -13.85
N THR A 146 -2.06 -12.78 -13.17
CA THR A 146 -0.63 -12.94 -13.51
C THR A 146 0.12 -13.96 -12.65
N GLY A 147 -0.61 -14.68 -11.78
CA GLY A 147 -0.02 -15.71 -10.93
C GLY A 147 0.54 -16.87 -11.74
N PRO A 148 1.48 -17.63 -11.17
CA PRO A 148 1.92 -18.88 -11.78
C PRO A 148 0.70 -19.80 -11.95
N VAL A 149 0.45 -20.24 -13.18
CA VAL A 149 -0.38 -21.43 -13.43
C VAL A 149 0.41 -22.61 -12.87
N PHE A 150 0.31 -22.84 -11.57
CA PHE A 150 0.67 -24.15 -11.03
C PHE A 150 -0.24 -25.15 -11.73
N GLY A 151 0.39 -26.09 -12.44
CA GLY A 151 -0.25 -27.03 -13.33
C GLY A 151 -1.59 -27.50 -12.79
N LYS A 152 -2.66 -27.13 -13.49
CA LYS A 152 -3.70 -28.13 -13.72
C LYS A 152 -3.00 -29.20 -14.55
N ASP A 153 -2.40 -30.17 -13.85
CA ASP A 153 -2.15 -31.46 -14.43
C ASP A 153 -3.50 -31.94 -14.93
N THR A 154 -3.66 -31.87 -16.25
CA THR A 154 -4.54 -32.73 -17.01
C THR A 154 -4.33 -34.15 -16.52
N ALA A 155 -5.22 -34.62 -15.65
CA ALA A 155 -5.39 -36.05 -15.45
C ALA A 155 -6.00 -36.63 -16.75
N PRO A 156 -5.55 -37.82 -17.19
CA PRO A 156 -6.00 -38.45 -18.43
C PRO A 156 -7.48 -38.80 -18.43
#